data_AF-A0A529A7V8-F1
#
_entry.id   AF-A0A529A7V8-F1
#
_cell.length_a   1.000
_cell.length_b   1.000
_cell.length_c   1.000
_cell.angle_alpha   90.00
_cell.angle_beta   90.00
_cell.angle_gamma   90.00
#
_symmetry.space_group_name_H-M   'P 1'
#
loop_
_entity.id
_entity.type
_entity.pdbx_description
1 polymer ?
#
loop_
_entity_poly.entity_id
_entity_poly.type
_entity_poly.pdbx_seq_one_letter_code
_entity_poly.pdbx_strand_id
1 'polypeptide(L)' 'TRAELGVLLAYAKIVLFSDIVASDVPDDLHFDRDLMGYFPDRMAKKYAAEIHGHRLRREIIARVVANDL' A
#
# COMPACT_ATOMS: atom_id res chain seq x y z
N THR A 1 18.08 21.22 -3.32
CA THR A 1 16.82 20.56 -3.68
C THR A 1 16.44 20.94 -5.10
N ARG A 2 16.07 19.98 -5.97
CA ARG A 2 15.58 20.25 -7.33
C ARG A 2 14.07 20.01 -7.36
N ALA A 3 13.28 21.06 -7.28
CA ALA A 3 11.82 20.97 -7.14
C ALA A 3 11.17 20.15 -8.27
N GLU A 4 11.69 20.28 -9.50
CA GLU A 4 11.26 19.53 -10.68
C GLU A 4 11.35 18.01 -10.50
N LEU A 5 12.43 17.51 -9.87
CA LEU A 5 12.59 16.08 -9.58
C LEU A 5 11.58 15.59 -8.53
N GLY A 6 11.28 16.42 -7.53
CA GLY A 6 10.25 16.10 -6.54
C GLY A 6 8.86 15.98 -7.16
N VAL A 7 8.52 16.86 -8.11
CA VAL A 7 7.27 16.79 -8.86
C VAL A 7 7.23 15.53 -9.72
N LEU A 8 8.28 15.23 -10.48
CA LEU A 8 8.36 14.01 -11.30
C LEU A 8 8.21 12.73 -10.45
N LEU A 9 8.87 12.67 -9.29
CA LEU A 9 8.76 11.54 -8.37
C LEU A 9 7.33 11.38 -7.84
N ALA A 10 6.66 12.48 -7.49
CA ALA A 10 5.27 12.43 -7.04
C ALA A 10 4.34 11.86 -8.11
N TYR A 11 4.48 12.27 -9.38
CA TYR A 11 3.71 11.69 -10.47
C TYR A 11 4.06 10.23 -10.72
N ALA A 12 5.34 9.85 -10.65
CA ALA A 12 5.75 8.46 -10.77
C ALA A 12 5.09 7.57 -9.71
N LYS A 13 4.99 8.02 -8.45
CA LYS A 13 4.26 7.29 -7.39
C LYS A 13 2.77 7.13 -7.66
N ILE A 14 2.13 8.15 -8.27
CA ILE A 14 0.69 8.09 -8.62
C ILE A 14 0.44 7.03 -9.71
N VAL A 15 1.30 7.01 -10.73
CA VAL A 15 1.21 6.00 -11.81
C VAL A 15 1.51 4.61 -11.24
N LEU A 16 2.61 4.46 -10.52
CA LEU A 16 3.01 3.19 -9.90
C LEU A 16 1.93 2.62 -8.97
N PHE A 17 1.28 3.47 -8.18
CA PHE A 17 0.15 3.05 -7.35
C PHE A 17 -0.95 2.40 -8.18
N SER A 18 -1.34 3.03 -9.30
CA SER A 18 -2.40 2.54 -10.17
C SER A 18 -2.01 1.20 -10.81
N ASP A 19 -0.76 1.08 -11.24
CA ASP A 19 -0.22 -0.14 -11.85
C ASP A 19 -0.16 -1.31 -10.84
N ILE A 20 0.22 -1.04 -9.59
CA ILE A 20 0.25 -2.05 -8.52
C ILE A 20 -1.17 -2.50 -8.15
N VAL A 21 -2.13 -1.58 -8.04
CA VAL A 21 -3.53 -1.95 -7.75
C VAL A 21 -4.10 -2.87 -8.83
N ALA A 22 -3.69 -2.68 -10.09
CA ALA A 22 -4.13 -3.47 -11.23
C ALA A 22 -3.39 -4.82 -11.41
N SER A 23 -2.28 -5.05 -10.71
CA SER A 23 -1.48 -6.28 -10.81
C SER A 23 -1.89 -7.33 -9.77
N ASP A 24 -1.21 -8.48 -9.76
CA ASP A 24 -1.35 -9.54 -8.75
C ASP A 24 -0.50 -9.30 -7.49
N VAL A 25 0.39 -8.30 -7.50
CA VAL A 25 1.29 -7.97 -6.40
C VAL A 25 0.57 -7.80 -5.05
N PRO A 26 -0.56 -7.06 -4.94
CA PRO A 26 -1.23 -6.86 -3.64
C PRO A 26 -1.85 -8.12 -3.04
N ASP A 27 -1.98 -9.20 -3.80
CA ASP A 27 -2.56 -10.46 -3.31
C ASP A 27 -1.51 -11.40 -2.70
N ASP A 28 -0.21 -11.10 -2.87
CA ASP A 28 0.89 -11.89 -2.32
C ASP A 28 0.88 -11.84 -0.78
N LEU A 29 1.01 -13.02 -0.16
CA LEU A 29 1.09 -13.19 1.30
C LEU A 29 2.29 -12.46 1.91
N HIS A 30 3.31 -12.13 1.12
CA HIS A 30 4.44 -11.32 1.54
C HIS A 30 4.01 -9.99 2.19
N PHE A 31 2.96 -9.36 1.65
CA PHE A 31 2.48 -8.05 2.08
C PHE A 31 1.49 -8.08 3.25
N ASP A 32 1.20 -9.24 3.84
CA ASP A 32 0.30 -9.33 4.99
C ASP A 32 0.84 -8.55 6.20
N ARG A 33 2.17 -8.53 6.38
CA ARG A 33 2.77 -7.70 7.44
C ARG A 33 2.62 -6.21 7.18
N ASP A 34 2.77 -5.79 5.92
CA ASP A 34 2.61 -4.39 5.53
C ASP A 34 1.16 -3.93 5.69
N LEU A 35 0.21 -4.78 5.28
CA LEU A 35 -1.22 -4.57 5.50
C LEU A 35 -1.54 -4.41 6.99
N MET A 36 -1.06 -5.33 7.83
CA MET A 36 -1.34 -5.30 9.27
C MET A 36 -0.63 -4.15 9.98
N GLY A 37 0.58 -3.80 9.52
CA GLY A 37 1.37 -2.68 10.05
C GLY A 37 0.83 -1.30 9.67
N TYR A 38 -0.01 -1.21 8.64
CA TYR A 38 -0.71 0.03 8.29
C TYR A 38 -1.74 0.45 9.35
N PHE A 39 -2.34 -0.52 10.04
CA PHE A 39 -3.35 -0.25 11.07
C PHE A 39 -2.72 -0.18 12.46
N PRO A 40 -3.30 0.60 13.40
CA PRO A 40 -2.85 0.60 14.78
C PRO A 40 -2.89 -0.80 15.41
N ASP A 41 -1.89 -1.17 16.21
CA ASP A 41 -1.74 -2.51 16.81
C ASP A 41 -3.00 -3.06 17.47
N ARG A 42 -3.75 -2.22 18.20
CA ARG A 42 -4.99 -2.65 18.87
C ARG A 42 -6.07 -3.06 17.87
N MET A 43 -6.12 -2.39 16.72
CA MET A 43 -7.05 -2.69 15.64
C MET A 43 -6.60 -3.93 14.87
N ALA A 44 -5.32 -4.00 14.49
CA ALA A 44 -4.73 -5.16 13.82
C ALA A 44 -4.94 -6.45 14.63
N LYS A 45 -4.72 -6.42 15.96
CA LYS A 45 -4.93 -7.59 16.82
C LYS A 45 -6.40 -7.99 16.97
N LYS A 46 -7.32 -7.02 17.05
CA LYS A 46 -8.73 -7.28 17.35
C LYS A 46 -9.56 -7.62 16.10
N TYR A 47 -9.19 -7.09 14.94
CA TYR A 47 -9.98 -7.15 13.70
C TYR A 47 -9.17 -7.71 12.53
N ALA A 48 -8.24 -8.64 12.80
CA ALA A 48 -7.36 -9.19 11.77
C ALA A 48 -8.14 -9.78 10.59
N ALA A 49 -9.18 -10.56 10.86
CA ALA A 49 -10.00 -11.19 9.83
C ALA A 49 -10.70 -10.16 8.93
N GLU A 50 -11.25 -9.11 9.53
CA GLU A 50 -11.90 -8.02 8.82
C GLU A 50 -10.91 -7.17 8.02
N ILE A 51 -9.68 -7.00 8.52
CA ILE A 51 -8.61 -6.31 7.79
C ILE A 51 -8.17 -7.12 6.57
N HIS A 52 -7.98 -8.45 6.69
CA HIS A 52 -7.66 -9.30 5.54
C HIS A 52 -8.79 -9.33 4.50
N GLY A 53 -10.05 -9.27 4.94
CA GLY A 53 -11.23 -9.19 4.07
C GLY A 53 -11.61 -7.77 3.62
N HIS A 54 -10.80 -6.76 3.94
CA HIS A 54 -11.17 -5.37 3.71
C HIS A 54 -11.23 -5.05 2.22
N ARG A 55 -12.29 -4.35 1.78
CA ARG A 55 -12.48 -4.00 0.36
C ARG A 55 -11.31 -3.23 -0.25
N LEU A 56 -10.59 -2.46 0.57
CA LEU A 56 -9.45 -1.63 0.16
C LEU A 56 -8.10 -2.31 0.43
N ARG A 57 -8.05 -3.63 0.71
CA ARG A 57 -6.79 -4.32 1.02
C ARG A 57 -5.74 -4.07 -0.05
N ARG A 58 -6.13 -4.17 -1.33
CA ARG A 58 -5.24 -3.99 -2.47
C ARG A 58 -4.69 -2.57 -2.53
N GLU A 59 -5.54 -1.57 -2.34
CA GLU A 59 -5.20 -0.16 -2.35
C GLU A 59 -4.30 0.22 -1.16
N ILE A 60 -4.52 -0.36 0.02
CA ILE A 60 -3.66 -0.12 1.19
C ILE A 60 -2.25 -0.65 0.92
N ILE A 61 -2.14 -1.90 0.44
CA ILE A 61 -0.85 -2.51 0.12
C ILE A 61 -0.14 -1.72 -0.98
N ALA A 62 -0.83 -1.40 -2.08
CA ALA A 62 -0.28 -0.59 -3.16
C ALA A 62 0.21 0.78 -2.66
N ARG A 63 -0.51 1.39 -1.69
CA ARG A 63 -0.11 2.66 -1.11
C ARG A 63 1.16 2.55 -0.28
N VAL A 64 1.34 1.48 0.49
CA VAL A 64 2.57 1.23 1.26
C VAL A 64 3.73 1.06 0.28
N VAL A 65 3.61 0.12 -0.66
CA VAL A 65 4.66 -0.21 -1.63
C VAL A 65 5.07 1.00 -2.48
N ALA A 66 4.11 1.78 -2.99
CA ALA A 66 4.42 2.97 -3.79
C ALA A 66 5.13 4.08 -2.98
N ASN A 67 4.98 4.10 -1.65
CA ASN A 67 5.63 5.09 -0.80
C ASN A 67 7.06 4.70 -0.40
N ASP A 68 7.42 3.42 -0.45
CA ASP A 68 8.78 2.94 -0.16
C ASP A 68 9.82 3.31 -1.24
N LEU A 69 9.36 3.88 -2.36
CA LEU A 69 10.18 4.45 -3.43
C LEU A 69 10.75 5.84 -3.10
#